data_AF-A0A951BYZ9-F1
#
_entry.id   AF-A0A951BYZ9-F1
#
_cell.length_a   1.000
_cell.length_b   1.000
_cell.length_c   1.000
_cell.angle_alpha   90.00
_cell.angle_beta   90.00
_cell.angle_gamma   90.00
#
_symmetry.space_group_name_H-M   'P 1'
#
loop_
_entity.id
_entity.type
_entity.pdbx_description
1 polymer ?
#
loop_
_entity_poly.entity_id
_entity_poly.type
_entity_poly.pdbx_seq_one_letter_code
_entity_poly.pdbx_strand_id
1 'polypeptide(L)'
;MAEASITYTYTGNDYTVFMAPYTGSMDITGSFTFASPLAPSTIYTNTDLPTTWSISDGVDTITNTTGTLGFDAITNSLGGIVAWAFLTPIPGTTFFAESVNDPGKVFGVASPPCSSTNVCDAVWGTAVGHLVGIAGVLDDPGTWRPTSTVPEPAFAFPLAVLMAVIAGMAHKRTAPIRFGLRGRQ
;
A
#
# COMPACT_ATOMS: atom_id res chain seq x y z
N MET A 1 5.30 17.23 -17.88
CA MET A 1 6.07 16.06 -17.42
C MET A 1 5.05 15.01 -17.04
N ALA A 2 5.19 13.76 -17.47
CA ALA A 2 4.30 12.69 -17.02
C ALA A 2 4.68 12.34 -15.57
N GLU A 3 3.72 12.35 -14.66
CA GLU A 3 3.95 11.88 -13.30
C GLU A 3 3.98 10.34 -13.26
N ALA A 4 4.75 9.81 -12.32
CA ALA A 4 4.87 8.38 -12.10
C ALA A 4 3.57 7.82 -11.51
N SER A 5 2.89 6.92 -12.22
CA SER A 5 1.80 6.17 -11.59
C SER A 5 2.34 5.34 -10.43
N ILE A 6 1.57 5.30 -9.34
CA ILE A 6 1.92 4.57 -8.14
C ILE A 6 0.82 3.56 -7.83
N THR A 7 1.23 2.38 -7.39
CA THR A 7 0.31 1.34 -6.93
C THR A 7 0.49 1.14 -5.44
N TYR A 8 -0.59 1.30 -4.67
CA TYR A 8 -0.65 0.97 -3.26
C TYR A 8 -1.24 -0.42 -3.14
N THR A 9 -0.48 -1.35 -2.58
CA THR A 9 -0.94 -2.72 -2.29
C THR A 9 -1.25 -2.86 -0.82
N TYR A 10 -2.40 -3.44 -0.51
CA TYR A 10 -2.84 -3.76 0.83
C TYR A 10 -2.77 -5.25 1.08
N THR A 11 -2.25 -5.60 2.24
CA THR A 11 -2.34 -6.95 2.80
C THR A 11 -2.86 -6.81 4.22
N GLY A 12 -4.08 -7.30 4.42
CA GLY A 12 -4.69 -7.45 5.73
C GLY A 12 -4.04 -8.56 6.53
N ASN A 13 -4.36 -8.62 7.82
CA ASN A 13 -4.09 -9.84 8.59
C ASN A 13 -5.22 -10.85 8.40
N ASP A 14 -5.00 -12.06 8.91
CA ASP A 14 -6.03 -13.11 8.92
C ASP A 14 -7.24 -12.70 9.77
N TYR A 15 -8.44 -13.09 9.33
CA TYR A 15 -9.69 -12.81 10.05
C TYR A 15 -9.70 -13.37 11.47
N THR A 16 -9.97 -12.50 12.45
CA THR A 16 -10.14 -12.88 13.87
C THR A 16 -11.59 -13.08 14.25
N VAL A 17 -12.52 -12.52 13.48
CA VAL A 17 -13.96 -12.74 13.58
C VAL A 17 -14.46 -13.11 12.20
N PHE A 18 -15.07 -14.29 12.06
CA PHE A 18 -15.59 -14.74 10.78
C PHE A 18 -16.79 -15.68 10.93
N MET A 19 -17.63 -15.72 9.90
CA MET A 19 -18.67 -16.72 9.67
C MET A 19 -18.49 -17.33 8.29
N ALA A 20 -18.92 -18.58 8.11
CA ALA A 20 -18.89 -19.22 6.80
C ALA A 20 -19.55 -18.31 5.74
N PRO A 21 -18.99 -18.23 4.52
CA PRO A 21 -17.94 -19.11 3.97
C PRO A 21 -16.49 -18.75 4.37
N TYR A 22 -16.27 -17.68 5.14
CA TYR A 22 -14.94 -17.22 5.51
C TYR A 22 -14.27 -18.14 6.53
N THR A 23 -12.93 -18.18 6.51
CA THR A 23 -12.10 -18.88 7.49
C THR A 23 -11.10 -17.92 8.12
N GLY A 24 -10.57 -18.27 9.30
CA GLY A 24 -9.53 -17.48 9.98
C GLY A 24 -8.14 -17.59 9.35
N SER A 25 -8.05 -18.03 8.10
CA SER A 25 -6.81 -18.06 7.29
C SER A 25 -6.98 -17.26 6.00
N MET A 26 -8.08 -16.51 5.89
CA MET A 26 -8.37 -15.58 4.82
C MET A 26 -8.15 -14.17 5.34
N ASP A 27 -7.87 -13.27 4.42
CA ASP A 27 -7.57 -11.86 4.67
C ASP A 27 -8.15 -10.97 3.56
N ILE A 28 -8.19 -9.67 3.84
CA ILE A 28 -8.48 -8.67 2.81
C ILE A 28 -7.19 -8.30 2.10
N THR A 29 -7.17 -8.44 0.78
CA THR A 29 -6.09 -7.92 -0.05
C THR A 29 -6.62 -6.88 -1.01
N GLY A 30 -5.80 -5.90 -1.35
CA GLY A 30 -6.21 -4.80 -2.20
C GLY A 30 -5.07 -4.23 -3.02
N SER A 31 -5.40 -3.62 -4.15
CA SER A 31 -4.46 -2.85 -4.95
C SER A 31 -5.18 -1.65 -5.53
N PHE A 32 -4.60 -0.46 -5.36
CA PHE A 32 -5.09 0.80 -5.90
C PHE A 32 -3.98 1.49 -6.68
N THR A 33 -4.22 1.77 -7.96
CA THR A 33 -3.29 2.54 -8.79
C THR A 33 -3.80 3.97 -8.94
N PHE A 34 -2.94 4.94 -8.71
CA PHE A 34 -3.23 6.36 -8.91
C PHE A 34 -2.34 6.93 -10.02
N ALA A 35 -2.82 7.98 -10.68
CA ALA A 35 -2.05 8.69 -11.70
C ALA A 35 -0.79 9.37 -11.11
N SER A 36 -0.85 9.70 -9.81
CA SER A 36 0.19 10.42 -9.07
C SER A 36 0.25 9.88 -7.64
N PRO A 37 1.40 10.01 -6.95
CA PRO A 37 1.48 9.75 -5.52
C PRO A 37 0.45 10.53 -4.72
N LEU A 38 -0.14 9.89 -3.72
CA LEU A 38 -1.05 10.57 -2.81
C LEU A 38 -0.27 11.65 -2.03
N ALA A 39 -0.88 12.81 -1.90
CA ALA A 39 -0.36 13.95 -1.18
C ALA A 39 -0.21 13.59 0.32
N PRO A 40 0.83 14.10 0.99
CA PRO A 40 0.99 13.96 2.43
C PRO A 40 -0.17 14.56 3.23
N SER A 41 -0.48 13.98 4.40
CA SER A 41 -1.41 14.52 5.41
C SER A 41 -2.76 14.98 4.85
N THR A 42 -3.28 14.23 3.87
CA THR A 42 -4.47 14.60 3.10
C THR A 42 -5.60 13.61 3.37
N ILE A 43 -6.83 14.13 3.33
CA ILE A 43 -8.06 13.34 3.39
C ILE A 43 -8.59 13.23 1.97
N TYR A 44 -8.74 11.99 1.51
CA TYR A 44 -9.31 11.63 0.23
C TYR A 44 -10.73 11.16 0.42
N THR A 45 -11.59 11.55 -0.51
CA THR A 45 -12.99 11.12 -0.53
C THR A 45 -13.34 10.55 -1.90
N ASN A 46 -14.57 10.07 -2.07
CA ASN A 46 -15.13 9.51 -3.31
C ASN A 46 -14.91 10.31 -4.63
N THR A 47 -14.37 11.53 -4.58
CA THR A 47 -13.93 12.30 -5.75
C THR A 47 -12.57 11.89 -6.30
N ASP A 48 -11.71 11.30 -5.47
CA ASP A 48 -10.31 11.01 -5.77
C ASP A 48 -10.08 9.51 -5.92
N LEU A 49 -10.80 8.92 -6.88
CA LEU A 49 -10.78 7.48 -7.08
C LEU A 49 -9.48 7.02 -7.77
N PRO A 50 -8.98 5.82 -7.41
CA PRO A 50 -7.89 5.17 -8.13
C PRO A 50 -8.30 4.89 -9.59
N THR A 51 -7.33 4.98 -10.50
CA THR A 51 -7.54 4.73 -11.93
C THR A 51 -7.77 3.25 -12.22
N THR A 52 -7.12 2.36 -11.46
CA THR A 52 -7.40 0.92 -11.47
C THR A 52 -7.38 0.38 -10.05
N TRP A 53 -8.21 -0.62 -9.80
CA TRP A 53 -8.32 -1.21 -8.47
C TRP A 53 -8.78 -2.66 -8.51
N SER A 54 -8.38 -3.41 -7.47
CA SER A 54 -8.80 -4.78 -7.21
C SER A 54 -8.82 -5.00 -5.71
N ILE A 55 -9.89 -5.58 -5.19
CA ILE A 55 -10.04 -5.92 -3.76
C ILE A 55 -10.56 -7.35 -3.66
N SER A 56 -9.98 -8.14 -2.76
CA SER A 56 -10.44 -9.47 -2.43
C SER A 56 -10.60 -9.62 -0.92
N ASP A 57 -11.57 -10.41 -0.52
CA ASP A 57 -11.86 -10.77 0.87
C ASP A 57 -11.52 -12.24 1.19
N GLY A 58 -10.77 -12.89 0.31
CA GLY A 58 -10.43 -14.31 0.39
C GLY A 58 -11.47 -15.26 -0.22
N VAL A 59 -12.68 -14.78 -0.55
CA VAL A 59 -13.73 -15.56 -1.21
C VAL A 59 -14.03 -14.98 -2.58
N ASP A 60 -14.35 -13.69 -2.62
CA ASP A 60 -14.68 -12.94 -3.82
C ASP A 60 -13.56 -11.96 -4.18
N THR A 61 -13.54 -11.55 -5.44
CA THR A 61 -12.65 -10.49 -5.93
C THR A 61 -13.44 -9.54 -6.80
N ILE A 62 -13.35 -8.24 -6.49
CA ILE A 62 -14.03 -7.17 -7.18
C ILE A 62 -12.97 -6.26 -7.78
N THR A 63 -13.16 -5.87 -9.04
CA THR A 63 -12.24 -5.02 -9.77
C THR A 63 -12.96 -3.80 -10.32
N ASN A 64 -12.18 -2.85 -10.83
CA ASN A 64 -12.69 -1.68 -11.54
C ASN A 64 -13.54 -1.98 -12.78
N THR A 65 -13.58 -3.24 -13.25
CA THR A 65 -14.43 -3.68 -14.37
C THR A 65 -15.66 -4.47 -13.93
N THR A 66 -15.72 -4.92 -12.67
CA THR A 66 -16.82 -5.75 -12.16
C THR A 66 -17.67 -5.07 -11.08
N GLY A 67 -17.23 -3.93 -10.55
CA GLY A 67 -17.95 -3.20 -9.52
C GLY A 67 -17.77 -1.69 -9.57
N THR A 68 -18.37 -1.03 -8.58
CA THR A 68 -18.14 0.39 -8.28
C THR A 68 -17.40 0.51 -6.96
N LEU A 69 -16.63 1.58 -6.79
CA LEU A 69 -15.83 1.82 -5.60
C LEU A 69 -16.22 3.17 -4.99
N GLY A 70 -16.68 3.11 -3.75
CA GLY A 70 -16.54 4.21 -2.80
C GLY A 70 -15.20 4.05 -2.08
N PHE A 71 -14.42 5.12 -1.99
CA PHE A 71 -13.09 5.12 -1.42
C PHE A 71 -12.86 6.41 -0.64
N ASP A 72 -12.58 6.26 0.64
CA ASP A 72 -12.11 7.32 1.52
C ASP A 72 -10.78 6.88 2.14
N ALA A 73 -9.82 7.79 2.25
CA ALA A 73 -8.50 7.48 2.81
C ALA A 73 -7.85 8.67 3.48
N ILE A 74 -6.97 8.40 4.44
CA ILE A 74 -6.15 9.39 5.12
C ILE A 74 -4.68 9.01 4.94
N THR A 75 -3.85 9.97 4.58
CA THR A 75 -2.41 9.75 4.41
C THR A 75 -1.57 10.34 5.55
N ASN A 76 -0.41 9.76 5.80
CA ASN A 76 0.60 10.30 6.71
C ASN A 76 1.44 11.42 6.06
N SER A 77 2.44 11.93 6.78
CA SER A 77 3.37 12.98 6.30
C SER A 77 4.24 12.58 5.10
N LEU A 78 4.20 11.33 4.66
CA LEU A 78 4.92 10.82 3.49
C LEU A 78 3.99 10.41 2.34
N GLY A 79 2.66 10.60 2.46
CA GLY A 79 1.69 10.17 1.44
C GLY A 79 1.35 8.68 1.48
N GLY A 80 1.75 7.96 2.54
CA GLY A 80 1.32 6.58 2.78
C GLY A 80 -0.06 6.54 3.43
N ILE A 81 -0.93 5.61 3.00
CA ILE A 81 -2.28 5.43 3.55
C ILE A 81 -2.17 4.87 4.98
N VAL A 82 -2.82 5.54 5.94
CA VAL A 82 -2.84 5.15 7.37
C VAL A 82 -4.23 4.86 7.91
N ALA A 83 -5.28 5.33 7.24
CA ALA A 83 -6.65 4.95 7.49
C ALA A 83 -7.40 4.93 6.16
N TRP A 84 -8.39 4.08 6.04
CA TRP A 84 -9.14 3.91 4.80
C TRP A 84 -10.49 3.27 5.07
N ALA A 85 -11.46 3.58 4.21
CA ALA A 85 -12.73 2.91 4.11
C ALA A 85 -13.04 2.71 2.63
N PHE A 86 -13.49 1.52 2.26
CA PHE A 86 -14.05 1.32 0.93
C PHE A 86 -15.37 0.58 0.97
N LEU A 87 -16.22 0.96 0.03
CA LEU A 87 -17.55 0.39 -0.17
C LEU A 87 -17.65 -0.04 -1.62
N THR A 88 -17.92 -1.31 -1.87
CA THR A 88 -18.25 -1.79 -3.22
C THR A 88 -19.67 -2.36 -3.20
N PRO A 89 -20.65 -1.61 -3.71
CA PRO A 89 -21.99 -2.14 -3.93
C PRO A 89 -21.91 -3.23 -5.00
N ILE A 90 -22.27 -4.46 -4.63
CA ILE A 90 -22.47 -5.56 -5.57
C ILE A 90 -23.99 -5.76 -5.69
N PRO A 91 -24.54 -6.02 -6.89
CA PRO A 91 -25.93 -6.42 -7.01
C PRO A 91 -26.20 -7.67 -6.16
N GLY A 92 -26.88 -7.50 -5.03
CA GLY A 92 -27.18 -8.59 -4.11
C GLY A 92 -26.16 -8.85 -2.99
N THR A 93 -25.10 -8.03 -2.81
CA THR A 93 -24.26 -7.96 -1.58
C THR A 93 -23.59 -6.58 -1.42
N THR A 94 -23.25 -6.15 -0.20
CA THR A 94 -22.46 -4.93 0.02
C THR A 94 -21.14 -5.28 0.66
N PHE A 95 -20.06 -5.19 -0.11
CA PHE A 95 -18.75 -5.34 0.48
C PHE A 95 -18.31 -4.01 1.08
N PHE A 96 -18.07 -4.04 2.38
CA PHE A 96 -17.63 -2.90 3.18
C PHE A 96 -16.43 -3.35 3.99
N ALA A 97 -15.33 -2.61 3.88
CA ALA A 97 -14.25 -2.75 4.84
C ALA A 97 -13.71 -1.38 5.22
N GLU A 98 -13.29 -1.29 6.47
CA GLU A 98 -12.81 -0.06 7.07
C GLU A 98 -11.67 -0.37 8.03
N SER A 99 -10.62 0.44 7.97
CA SER A 99 -9.49 0.45 8.90
C SER A 99 -9.58 1.72 9.73
N VAL A 100 -10.16 1.64 10.92
CA VAL A 100 -10.06 2.72 11.90
C VAL A 100 -8.95 2.36 12.89
N ASN A 101 -7.96 3.24 13.05
CA ASN A 101 -7.01 3.17 14.18
C ASN A 101 -7.67 3.63 15.50
N ASP A 102 -8.95 3.33 15.67
CA ASP A 102 -9.64 3.47 16.94
C ASP A 102 -9.55 2.08 17.59
N PRO A 103 -8.88 1.92 18.75
CA PRO A 103 -8.80 0.64 19.43
C PRO A 103 -10.22 0.10 19.65
N GLY A 104 -10.58 -0.90 18.85
CA GLY A 104 -11.85 -1.63 18.84
C GLY A 104 -12.57 -1.70 17.49
N LYS A 105 -12.08 -1.10 16.39
CA LYS A 105 -12.92 -0.95 15.16
C LYS A 105 -12.21 -1.21 13.83
N VAL A 106 -12.40 -2.44 13.34
CA VAL A 106 -12.30 -2.80 11.91
C VAL A 106 -13.57 -3.58 11.59
N PHE A 107 -14.42 -3.03 10.72
CA PHE A 107 -15.71 -3.64 10.38
C PHE A 107 -15.66 -4.33 9.03
N GLY A 108 -16.24 -5.53 9.01
CA GLY A 108 -16.28 -6.47 7.90
C GLY A 108 -17.55 -6.43 7.06
N VAL A 109 -17.47 -7.20 5.97
CA VAL A 109 -18.42 -7.42 4.87
C VAL A 109 -19.87 -7.66 5.32
N ALA A 110 -20.87 -7.07 4.63
CA ALA A 110 -22.30 -7.32 4.89
C ALA A 110 -23.06 -7.76 3.61
N SER A 111 -23.61 -8.97 3.56
CA SER A 111 -24.54 -9.39 2.49
C SER A 111 -26.03 -9.09 2.85
N PRO A 112 -26.98 -8.98 1.89
CA PRO A 112 -28.27 -8.25 2.04
C PRO A 112 -29.52 -9.17 2.04
N PRO A 113 -30.76 -8.63 2.15
CA PRO A 113 -31.14 -7.25 2.48
C PRO A 113 -31.65 -7.13 3.92
N CYS A 114 -31.04 -6.25 4.71
CA CYS A 114 -31.66 -5.80 5.95
C CYS A 114 -32.80 -4.83 5.57
N SER A 115 -34.04 -5.34 5.61
CA SER A 115 -35.23 -4.50 5.45
C SER A 115 -35.25 -3.40 6.52
N SER A 116 -35.76 -2.24 6.12
CA SER A 116 -35.61 -0.89 6.68
C SER A 116 -36.06 -0.60 8.12
N THR A 117 -36.01 -1.58 9.03
CA THR A 117 -36.38 -1.39 10.44
C THR A 117 -35.33 -1.84 11.44
N ASN A 118 -34.30 -2.58 11.02
CA ASN A 118 -33.19 -2.94 11.89
C ASN A 118 -31.89 -2.47 11.27
N VAL A 119 -31.33 -1.46 11.93
CA VAL A 119 -30.07 -0.81 11.59
C VAL A 119 -28.99 -1.89 11.49
N CYS A 120 -28.21 -1.87 10.41
CA CYS A 120 -26.93 -2.57 10.29
C CYS A 120 -25.86 -1.94 11.20
N ASP A 121 -26.28 -1.52 12.39
CA ASP A 121 -25.46 -0.87 13.39
C ASP A 121 -24.91 -1.93 14.33
N ALA A 122 -24.02 -2.76 13.78
CA ALA A 122 -23.11 -3.53 14.59
C ALA A 122 -22.15 -2.62 15.39
N VAL A 123 -22.28 -1.29 15.29
CA VAL A 123 -21.43 -0.32 16.00
C VAL A 123 -21.81 -0.20 17.49
N TRP A 124 -22.97 -0.68 17.97
CA TRP A 124 -23.40 -0.37 19.35
C TRP A 124 -24.12 -1.48 20.14
N GLY A 125 -23.64 -2.73 20.09
CA GLY A 125 -23.94 -3.70 21.16
C GLY A 125 -25.41 -4.06 21.37
N THR A 126 -26.24 -3.95 20.34
CA THR A 126 -27.62 -4.47 20.37
C THR A 126 -27.83 -5.50 19.27
N ALA A 127 -28.50 -6.58 19.65
CA ALA A 127 -28.66 -7.83 18.90
C ALA A 127 -28.92 -7.63 17.40
N VAL A 128 -28.05 -8.21 16.57
CA VAL A 128 -28.25 -8.29 15.13
C VAL A 128 -28.87 -9.65 14.78
N GLY A 129 -29.98 -9.57 14.02
CA GLY A 129 -30.55 -10.71 13.32
C GLY A 129 -29.58 -11.28 12.28
N HIS A 130 -29.84 -12.52 11.86
CA HIS A 130 -29.00 -13.39 11.03
C HIS A 130 -28.19 -12.64 9.95
N LEU A 131 -26.92 -12.35 10.26
CA LEU A 131 -25.94 -11.88 9.30
C LEU A 131 -25.31 -13.12 8.63
N VAL A 132 -25.31 -13.18 7.30
CA VAL A 132 -24.61 -14.21 6.53
C VAL A 132 -23.32 -13.60 6.00
N GLY A 133 -22.18 -14.23 6.30
CA GLY A 133 -20.88 -13.87 5.73
C GLY A 133 -20.30 -12.56 6.28
N ILE A 134 -19.94 -12.55 7.57
CA ILE A 134 -19.13 -11.48 8.15
C ILE A 134 -17.72 -12.01 8.34
N ALA A 135 -16.72 -11.22 7.97
CA ALA A 135 -15.33 -11.47 8.29
C ALA A 135 -14.58 -10.15 8.53
N GLY A 136 -13.72 -10.09 9.54
CA GLY A 136 -12.96 -8.88 9.88
C GLY A 136 -11.80 -9.15 10.82
N VAL A 137 -10.94 -8.12 10.97
CA VAL A 137 -9.75 -8.17 11.83
C VAL A 137 -9.76 -7.01 12.81
N LEU A 138 -10.08 -7.22 14.07
CA LEU A 138 -10.06 -6.14 15.05
C LEU A 138 -8.62 -5.68 15.36
N ASP A 139 -8.43 -4.37 15.55
CA ASP A 139 -7.24 -3.71 16.12
C ASP A 139 -5.92 -3.78 15.34
N ASP A 140 -5.86 -4.55 14.26
CA ASP A 140 -4.68 -4.65 13.40
C ASP A 140 -5.10 -4.84 11.95
N PRO A 141 -5.42 -3.76 11.22
CA PRO A 141 -6.05 -3.87 9.92
C PRO A 141 -5.12 -4.57 8.92
N GLY A 142 -3.81 -4.30 8.97
CA GLY A 142 -2.83 -4.75 7.99
C GLY A 142 -1.91 -3.61 7.54
N THR A 143 -1.27 -3.75 6.39
CA THR A 143 -0.29 -2.75 5.91
C THR A 143 -0.47 -2.38 4.44
N TRP A 144 -0.25 -1.10 4.14
CA TRP A 144 -0.13 -0.58 2.77
C TRP A 144 1.33 -0.50 2.33
N ARG A 145 1.61 -0.89 1.10
CA ARG A 145 2.93 -0.80 0.46
C ARG A 145 2.85 -0.07 -0.87
N PRO A 146 3.39 1.16 -0.98
CA PRO A 146 3.47 1.86 -2.25
C PRO A 146 4.58 1.28 -3.13
N THR A 147 4.28 1.03 -4.40
CA THR A 147 5.24 0.61 -5.43
C THR A 147 5.18 1.59 -6.59
N SER A 148 6.30 2.23 -6.90
CA SER A 148 6.40 3.09 -8.08
C SER A 148 6.59 2.23 -9.32
N THR A 149 5.88 2.58 -10.40
CA THR A 149 6.03 1.91 -11.70
C THR A 149 7.17 2.51 -12.54
N VAL A 150 7.73 3.64 -12.12
CA VAL A 150 8.86 4.24 -12.82
C VAL A 150 10.10 3.42 -12.50
N PRO A 151 10.76 2.83 -13.51
CA PRO A 151 12.06 2.22 -13.31
C PRO A 151 12.94 3.29 -12.68
N GLU A 152 13.49 3.01 -11.48
CA GLU A 152 14.50 3.90 -10.91
C GLU A 152 15.49 4.19 -12.03
N PRO A 153 15.78 5.47 -12.35
CA PRO A 153 16.78 5.77 -13.35
C PRO A 153 18.01 5.00 -12.91
N ALA A 154 18.41 4.01 -13.72
CA ALA A 154 19.51 3.14 -13.40
C ALA A 154 20.75 4.03 -13.32
N PHE A 155 21.01 4.58 -12.15
CA PHE A 155 22.29 5.15 -11.78
C PHE A 155 23.23 3.96 -11.56
N ALA A 156 23.36 3.12 -12.59
CA ALA A 156 24.51 2.30 -12.85
C ALA A 156 25.66 3.25 -13.22
N PHE A 157 26.00 4.17 -12.32
CA PHE A 157 27.32 4.74 -12.31
C PHE A 157 28.25 3.61 -11.88
N PRO A 158 29.22 3.22 -12.71
CA PRO A 158 30.15 2.17 -12.34
C PRO A 158 31.07 2.75 -11.27
N LEU A 159 30.75 2.51 -10.00
CA LEU A 159 31.66 2.78 -8.88
C LEU A 159 33.02 2.07 -9.09
N ALA A 160 33.05 1.05 -9.96
CA ALA A 160 34.25 0.37 -10.42
C ALA A 160 35.25 1.27 -11.18
N VAL A 161 34.82 2.33 -11.89
CA VAL A 161 35.74 3.18 -12.66
C VAL A 161 36.44 4.20 -11.77
N LEU A 162 35.79 4.68 -10.70
CA LEU A 162 36.39 5.68 -9.80
C LEU A 162 37.56 5.09 -8.98
N MET A 163 37.49 3.81 -8.60
CA MET A 163 38.60 3.14 -7.90
C MET A 163 39.81 2.85 -8.81
N ALA A 164 39.59 2.61 -10.11
CA ALA A 164 40.68 2.40 -11.05
C ALA A 164 41.50 3.67 -11.31
N VAL A 165 40.86 4.85 -11.32
CA VAL A 165 41.54 6.14 -11.52
C VAL A 165 42.38 6.55 -10.29
N ILE A 166 41.90 6.26 -9.07
CA ILE A 166 42.65 6.55 -7.84
C ILE A 166 43.86 5.60 -7.69
N ALA A 167 43.70 4.31 -8.02
CA ALA A 167 44.80 3.34 -8.00
C ALA A 167 45.89 3.66 -9.05
N GLY A 168 45.50 4.19 -10.23
CA GLY A 168 46.45 4.58 -11.28
C GLY A 168 47.31 5.81 -10.95
N MET A 169 46.82 6.74 -10.15
CA MET A 169 47.57 7.94 -9.76
C MET A 169 48.58 7.71 -8.62
N ALA A 170 48.44 6.62 -7.86
CA ALA A 170 49.37 6.30 -6.76
C ALA A 170 50.70 5.66 -7.21
N HIS A 171 50.85 5.24 -8.49
CA HIS A 171 52.01 4.45 -8.92
C HIS A 171 53.13 5.22 -9.64
N LYS A 172 53.03 6.56 -9.77
CA LYS A 172 54.10 7.39 -10.37
C LYS A 172 54.73 8.31 -9.34
N ARG A 173 55.75 7.84 -8.61
CA ARG A 173 56.86 8.67 -8.10
C ARG A 173 57.90 7.81 -7.38
N THR A 174 58.97 7.45 -8.09
CA THR A 174 60.36 7.55 -7.59
C THR A 174 61.33 7.27 -8.72
N ALA A 175 61.76 8.32 -9.43
CA ALA A 175 63.01 8.29 -10.17
C ALA A 175 64.09 8.94 -9.29
N PRO A 176 65.23 8.27 -9.03
CA PRO A 176 66.28 8.82 -8.18
C PRO A 176 67.06 9.93 -8.91
N ILE A 177 67.11 11.12 -8.31
CA ILE A 177 67.97 12.23 -8.73
C ILE A 177 69.41 11.88 -8.33
N ARG A 178 70.28 11.54 -9.29
CA ARG A 178 71.73 11.41 -9.05
C ARG A 178 72.40 12.78 -9.22
N PHE A 179 72.83 13.36 -8.10
CA PHE A 179 73.70 14.54 -8.05
C PHE A 179 75.10 14.18 -8.56
N GLY A 180 75.52 14.79 -9.66
CA GLY A 180 76.89 14.72 -10.16
C GLY A 180 77.78 15.74 -9.45
N LEU A 181 78.68 15.28 -8.58
CA LEU A 181 79.78 16.08 -8.03
C LEU A 181 80.90 16.18 -9.09
N ARG A 182 81.03 17.35 -9.71
CA ARG A 182 82.13 17.70 -10.60
C ARG A 182 83.31 18.19 -9.76
N GLY A 183 84.35 17.37 -9.63
CA GLY A 183 85.63 17.78 -9.03
C GLY A 183 86.37 18.77 -9.93
N ARG A 184 86.85 19.88 -9.35
CA ARG A 184 87.87 20.76 -9.92
C ARG A 184 89.24 20.28 -9.46
N GLN A 185 90.16 20.10 -10.40
CA GLN A 185 91.59 20.31 -10.19
C GLN A 185 92.00 21.50 -11.07
#